data_AF-A0AAD6DSG5-F1
#
_entry.id   AF-A0AAD6DSG5-F1
#
_cell.length_a   1.000
_cell.length_b   1.000
_cell.length_c   1.000
_cell.angle_alpha   90.00
_cell.angle_beta   90.00
_cell.angle_gamma   90.00
#
_symmetry.space_group_name_H-M   'P 1'
#
loop_
_entity.id
_entity.type
_entity.pdbx_description
1 polymer ?
#
loop_
_entity_poly.entity_id
_entity_poly.type
_entity_poly.pdbx_seq_one_letter_code
_entity_poly.pdbx_strand_id
1 'polypeptide(L)'
;MFGKGNQDCQSYAKFVTTVAKQLGKKSPSIQQSIDDALRSDPSILDKGLEDQWNSLVLEPLAHFPKTQMSFLLVIDALDECTDGEWLLRKLLQKESTGLRILITSRPHLLPPDSSDTRYHHIVLHDIEPAIVNRDIRLFFQMAVNPRRHGWPDASSLELLMHKANGIFEWAALASRFLNKSKGVYKTNLQKLLGDGVSHPPQRALSVLYLTILDDYVKSQEWEPDSHFTCCGILRRYLGSLVVLFDQLSPRSFYKLIASDTDDIDVHDILSNLKSIIDFPNDEENSIDKIRIHHSTFREFLLDRELCTDDTFYVDKRAAHKVVLNGCLDLLLKTLKRGICQSDDPSFDHATAPSYPRQAITPEIQYACLNWVAHLIECGGTFYENATISRLLLNHSLHWLEVLGCMGRSVEALNALENLSSLAKACPCAPLKIDFL
;
A
#
# COMPACT_ATOMS: atom_id res chain seq x y z
N MET A 1 -10.97 -4.88 2.98
CA MET A 1 -10.46 -3.75 2.20
C MET A 1 -9.22 -4.22 1.49
N PHE A 2 -9.20 -4.09 0.18
CA PHE A 2 -7.98 -4.26 -0.61
C PHE A 2 -7.24 -2.91 -0.70
N GLY A 3 -5.95 -2.93 -0.97
CA GLY A 3 -5.18 -1.68 -1.04
C GLY A 3 -3.71 -1.87 -1.37
N LYS A 4 -3.18 -0.94 -2.17
CA LYS A 4 -1.75 -0.85 -2.49
C LYS A 4 -0.92 -0.50 -1.25
N GLY A 5 0.26 -1.10 -1.14
CA GLY A 5 1.19 -0.89 -0.02
C GLY A 5 1.07 -1.89 1.14
N ASN A 6 0.22 -2.92 0.98
CA ASN A 6 0.27 -4.15 1.76
C ASN A 6 0.02 -5.33 0.80
N GLN A 7 0.99 -6.23 0.61
CA GLN A 7 0.89 -7.35 -0.33
C GLN A 7 -0.28 -8.27 0.01
N ASP A 8 -0.53 -8.50 1.30
CA ASP A 8 -1.66 -9.31 1.76
C ASP A 8 -3.02 -8.69 1.36
N CYS A 9 -3.06 -7.37 1.17
CA CYS A 9 -4.25 -6.63 0.76
C CYS A 9 -4.34 -6.41 -0.75
N GLN A 10 -3.41 -6.93 -1.55
CA GLN A 10 -3.47 -6.91 -3.02
C GLN A 10 -3.84 -8.28 -3.62
N SER A 11 -3.92 -9.30 -2.77
CA SER A 11 -4.28 -10.67 -3.15
C SER A 11 -5.56 -11.12 -2.44
N TYR A 12 -6.35 -11.95 -3.12
CA TYR A 12 -7.51 -12.61 -2.52
C TYR A 12 -7.16 -13.82 -1.65
N ALA A 13 -5.89 -14.22 -1.53
CA ALA A 13 -5.48 -15.44 -0.83
C ALA A 13 -6.02 -15.53 0.61
N LYS A 14 -6.12 -14.40 1.32
CA LYS A 14 -6.66 -14.31 2.68
C LYS A 14 -8.13 -13.88 2.73
N PHE A 15 -8.79 -13.70 1.59
CA PHE A 15 -10.15 -13.15 1.50
C PHE A 15 -11.15 -14.03 2.25
N VAL A 16 -11.24 -15.31 1.90
CA VAL A 16 -12.24 -16.22 2.48
C VAL A 16 -12.02 -16.42 3.97
N THR A 17 -10.78 -16.70 4.38
CA THR A 17 -10.43 -16.91 5.79
C THR A 17 -10.69 -15.65 6.63
N THR A 18 -10.49 -14.46 6.06
CA THR A 18 -10.85 -13.19 6.71
C THR A 18 -12.36 -13.05 6.86
N VAL A 19 -13.15 -13.35 5.82
CA VAL A 19 -14.62 -13.32 5.88
C VAL A 19 -15.14 -14.31 6.91
N ALA A 20 -14.70 -15.57 6.86
CA ALA A 20 -15.09 -16.62 7.80
C ALA A 20 -14.78 -16.21 9.25
N LYS A 21 -13.56 -15.71 9.51
CA LYS A 21 -13.16 -15.22 10.84
C LYS A 21 -14.03 -14.05 11.32
N GLN A 22 -14.41 -13.13 10.43
CA GLN A 22 -15.29 -12.01 10.78
C GLN A 22 -16.73 -12.47 11.05
N LEU A 23 -17.25 -13.43 10.28
CA LEU A 23 -18.57 -14.01 10.48
C LEU A 23 -18.66 -14.79 11.80
N GLY A 24 -17.68 -15.65 12.09
CA GLY A 24 -17.63 -16.41 13.33
C GLY A 24 -17.59 -15.51 14.58
N LYS A 25 -16.86 -14.39 14.53
CA LYS A 25 -16.89 -13.38 15.60
C LYS A 25 -18.26 -12.75 15.84
N LYS A 26 -19.15 -12.74 14.85
CA LYS A 26 -20.49 -12.13 14.96
C LYS A 26 -21.56 -13.11 15.44
N SER A 27 -21.33 -14.42 15.34
CA SER A 27 -22.29 -15.43 15.76
C SER A 27 -21.58 -16.70 16.23
N PRO A 28 -21.76 -17.11 17.50
CA PRO A 28 -21.19 -18.36 18.02
C PRO A 28 -21.62 -19.61 17.25
N SER A 29 -22.86 -19.64 16.74
CA SER A 29 -23.35 -20.77 15.93
C SER A 29 -22.62 -20.86 14.57
N ILE A 30 -22.32 -19.72 13.95
CA ILE A 30 -21.53 -19.68 12.71
C ILE A 30 -20.09 -20.08 13.00
N GLN A 31 -19.51 -19.58 14.11
CA GLN A 31 -18.17 -20.00 14.54
C GLN A 31 -18.09 -21.51 14.72
N GLN A 32 -19.08 -22.11 15.38
CA GLN A 32 -19.12 -23.55 15.59
C GLN A 32 -19.18 -24.32 14.26
N SER A 33 -20.01 -23.87 13.31
CA SER A 33 -20.07 -24.48 11.98
C SER A 33 -18.76 -24.35 11.20
N ILE A 34 -18.04 -23.23 11.33
CA ILE A 34 -16.72 -23.04 10.73
C ILE A 34 -15.70 -23.99 11.38
N ASP A 35 -15.73 -24.10 12.71
CA ASP A 35 -14.84 -25.00 13.45
C ASP A 35 -15.10 -26.47 13.10
N ASP A 36 -16.35 -26.85 12.88
CA ASP A 36 -16.74 -28.19 12.42
C ASP A 36 -16.25 -28.48 11.00
N ALA A 37 -16.31 -27.50 10.10
CA ALA A 37 -15.76 -27.61 8.76
C ALA A 37 -14.23 -27.82 8.80
N LEU A 38 -13.52 -27.03 9.61
CA LEU A 38 -12.07 -27.15 9.80
C LEU A 38 -11.67 -28.49 10.45
N ARG A 39 -12.47 -29.00 11.39
CA ARG A 39 -12.25 -30.33 12.00
C ARG A 39 -12.47 -31.47 11.01
N SER A 40 -13.47 -31.33 10.13
CA SER A 40 -13.84 -32.35 9.16
C SER A 40 -12.87 -32.40 7.99
N ASP A 41 -12.34 -31.26 7.57
CA ASP A 41 -11.33 -31.15 6.52
C ASP A 41 -10.21 -30.18 6.93
N PRO A 42 -9.15 -30.69 7.60
CA PRO A 42 -8.02 -29.87 8.00
C PRO A 42 -7.25 -29.24 6.83
N SER A 43 -7.39 -29.80 5.62
CA SER A 43 -6.71 -29.32 4.40
C SER A 43 -7.46 -28.19 3.69
N ILE A 44 -8.64 -27.79 4.18
CA ILE A 44 -9.50 -26.79 3.52
C ILE A 44 -8.77 -25.47 3.26
N LEU A 45 -7.82 -25.09 4.12
CA LEU A 45 -7.04 -23.85 3.98
C LEU A 45 -6.06 -23.89 2.80
N ASP A 46 -5.70 -25.08 2.33
CA ASP A 46 -4.81 -25.30 1.18
C ASP A 46 -5.61 -25.48 -0.14
N LYS A 47 -6.94 -25.61 -0.05
CA LYS A 47 -7.81 -25.75 -1.22
C LYS A 47 -8.05 -24.43 -1.93
N GLY A 48 -8.61 -24.51 -3.13
CA GLY A 48 -8.97 -23.33 -3.91
C GLY A 48 -10.02 -22.46 -3.23
N LEU A 49 -10.07 -21.18 -3.62
CA LEU A 49 -10.99 -20.20 -3.04
C LEU A 49 -12.46 -20.64 -3.11
N GLU A 50 -12.87 -21.38 -4.14
CA GLU A 50 -14.25 -21.86 -4.27
C GLU A 50 -14.60 -22.89 -3.19
N ASP A 51 -13.72 -23.85 -2.91
CA ASP A 51 -13.91 -24.84 -1.85
C ASP A 51 -13.93 -24.14 -0.49
N GLN A 52 -12.96 -23.26 -0.24
CA GLN A 52 -12.92 -22.46 0.98
C GLN A 52 -14.21 -21.64 1.16
N TRP A 53 -14.68 -20.98 0.09
CA TRP A 53 -15.86 -20.11 0.16
C TRP A 53 -17.13 -20.89 0.46
N ASN A 54 -17.30 -22.05 -0.18
CA ASN A 54 -18.45 -22.90 0.07
C ASN A 54 -18.45 -23.40 1.53
N SER A 55 -17.35 -24.01 1.98
CA SER A 55 -17.28 -24.67 3.30
C SER A 55 -17.14 -23.72 4.49
N LEU A 56 -16.45 -22.58 4.32
CA LEU A 56 -16.17 -21.66 5.44
C LEU A 56 -17.09 -20.43 5.48
N VAL A 57 -17.87 -20.18 4.42
CA VAL A 57 -18.76 -19.01 4.35
C VAL A 57 -20.20 -19.41 4.02
N LEU A 58 -20.45 -20.05 2.88
CA LEU A 58 -21.82 -20.31 2.42
C LEU A 58 -22.54 -21.36 3.27
N GLU A 59 -21.90 -22.51 3.52
CA GLU A 59 -22.46 -23.58 4.35
C GLU A 59 -22.77 -23.10 5.78
N PRO A 60 -21.84 -22.42 6.50
CA PRO A 60 -22.14 -21.86 7.81
C PRO A 60 -23.31 -20.86 7.81
N LEU A 61 -23.48 -20.07 6.75
CA LEU A 61 -24.60 -19.14 6.61
C LEU A 61 -25.92 -19.83 6.26
N ALA A 62 -25.89 -20.93 5.50
CA ALA A 62 -27.07 -21.67 5.09
C ALA A 62 -27.78 -22.35 6.29
N HIS A 63 -27.00 -22.76 7.30
CA HIS A 63 -27.52 -23.32 8.54
C HIS A 63 -28.07 -22.26 9.51
N PHE A 64 -27.90 -20.97 9.19
CA PHE A 64 -28.37 -19.88 10.03
C PHE A 64 -29.82 -19.49 9.68
N PRO A 65 -30.73 -19.29 10.66
CA PRO A 65 -32.12 -18.97 10.37
C PRO A 65 -32.25 -17.64 9.61
N LYS A 66 -32.86 -17.66 8.43
CA LYS A 66 -33.07 -16.47 7.57
C LYS A 66 -33.85 -15.35 8.26
N THR A 67 -34.62 -15.67 9.30
CA THR A 67 -35.42 -14.74 10.11
C THR A 67 -34.58 -13.92 11.10
N GLN A 68 -33.30 -14.26 11.31
CA GLN A 68 -32.55 -13.77 12.46
C GLN A 68 -31.42 -12.77 12.15
N MET A 69 -31.03 -12.55 10.89
CA MET A 69 -30.29 -11.36 10.39
C MET A 69 -29.86 -11.58 8.93
N SER A 70 -29.79 -10.50 8.13
CA SER A 70 -29.03 -10.50 6.86
C SER A 70 -27.65 -9.90 7.11
N PHE A 71 -26.57 -10.66 6.92
CA PHE A 71 -25.22 -10.10 7.01
C PHE A 71 -24.95 -9.19 5.81
N LEU A 72 -24.23 -8.09 6.03
CA LEU A 72 -23.70 -7.24 4.97
C LEU A 72 -22.18 -7.42 4.92
N LEU A 73 -21.68 -8.02 3.85
CA LEU A 73 -20.26 -8.07 3.54
C LEU A 73 -19.89 -6.82 2.73
N VAL A 74 -18.98 -6.00 3.27
CA VAL A 74 -18.45 -4.83 2.58
C VAL A 74 -17.06 -5.16 2.04
N ILE A 75 -16.92 -5.15 0.71
CA ILE A 75 -15.67 -5.35 -0.01
C ILE A 75 -15.23 -4.01 -0.56
N ASP A 76 -14.27 -3.40 0.12
CA ASP A 76 -13.78 -2.08 -0.24
C ASP A 76 -12.56 -2.14 -1.17
N ALA A 77 -12.57 -1.29 -2.20
CA ALA A 77 -11.53 -1.06 -3.20
C ALA A 77 -11.11 -2.31 -3.99
N LEU A 78 -12.07 -3.06 -4.53
CA LEU A 78 -11.79 -4.33 -5.24
C LEU A 78 -10.80 -4.18 -6.41
N ASP A 79 -10.71 -2.99 -7.02
CA ASP A 79 -9.75 -2.67 -8.11
C ASP A 79 -8.29 -2.72 -7.68
N GLU A 80 -8.03 -2.68 -6.37
CA GLU A 80 -6.69 -2.83 -5.82
C GLU A 80 -6.31 -4.32 -5.60
N CYS A 81 -7.22 -5.26 -5.88
CA CYS A 81 -6.93 -6.70 -5.92
C CYS A 81 -6.42 -7.10 -7.32
N THR A 82 -5.27 -7.76 -7.37
CA THR A 82 -4.61 -8.19 -8.62
C THR A 82 -5.53 -9.04 -9.50
N ASP A 83 -6.37 -9.87 -8.89
CA ASP A 83 -7.35 -10.72 -9.57
C ASP A 83 -8.80 -10.33 -9.16
N GLY A 84 -9.03 -9.03 -8.95
CA GLY A 84 -10.32 -8.50 -8.51
C GLY A 84 -11.47 -8.86 -9.44
N GLU A 85 -11.24 -8.88 -10.77
CA GLU A 85 -12.25 -9.28 -11.75
C GLU A 85 -12.67 -10.75 -11.57
N TRP A 86 -11.71 -11.65 -11.37
CA TRP A 86 -11.98 -13.06 -11.14
C TRP A 86 -12.78 -13.27 -9.85
N LEU A 87 -12.38 -12.60 -8.77
CA LEU A 87 -13.09 -12.64 -7.49
C LEU A 87 -14.52 -12.09 -7.64
N LEU A 88 -14.70 -10.98 -8.35
CA LEU A 88 -16.01 -10.40 -8.62
C LEU A 88 -16.92 -11.39 -9.35
N ARG A 89 -16.42 -12.02 -10.44
CA ARG A 89 -17.18 -13.02 -11.20
C ARG A 89 -17.62 -14.18 -10.32
N LYS A 90 -16.75 -14.65 -9.42
CA LYS A 90 -17.09 -15.73 -8.48
C LYS A 90 -18.14 -15.31 -7.47
N LEU A 91 -18.10 -14.09 -6.96
CA LEU A 91 -19.10 -13.55 -6.04
C LEU A 91 -20.47 -13.36 -6.73
N LEU A 92 -20.49 -12.91 -7.99
CA LEU A 92 -21.72 -12.70 -8.76
C LEU A 92 -22.41 -14.00 -9.23
N GLN A 93 -21.65 -15.10 -9.36
CA GLN A 93 -22.19 -16.39 -9.79
C GLN A 93 -22.99 -17.13 -8.70
N LYS A 94 -22.92 -16.70 -7.44
CA LYS A 94 -23.50 -17.44 -6.32
C LYS A 94 -24.79 -16.79 -5.83
N GLU A 95 -25.84 -17.59 -5.70
CA GLU A 95 -27.04 -17.18 -4.97
C GLU A 95 -26.72 -17.20 -3.47
N SER A 96 -26.47 -16.02 -2.89
CA SER A 96 -26.17 -15.91 -1.48
C SER A 96 -27.45 -15.87 -0.65
N THR A 97 -27.90 -17.03 -0.16
CA THR A 97 -28.97 -17.06 0.83
C THR A 97 -28.48 -16.44 2.15
N GLY A 98 -28.95 -15.24 2.50
CA GLY A 98 -28.68 -14.60 3.80
C GLY A 98 -27.51 -13.62 3.87
N LEU A 99 -26.73 -13.47 2.80
CA LEU A 99 -25.62 -12.51 2.71
C LEU A 99 -25.90 -11.45 1.63
N ARG A 100 -25.88 -10.19 2.02
CA ARG A 100 -25.83 -9.03 1.11
C ARG A 100 -24.38 -8.62 0.94
N ILE A 101 -23.98 -8.25 -0.27
CA ILE A 101 -22.61 -7.84 -0.56
C ILE A 101 -22.67 -6.41 -1.11
N LEU A 102 -21.90 -5.50 -0.49
CA LEU A 102 -21.62 -4.17 -1.00
C LEU A 102 -20.17 -4.16 -1.46
N ILE A 103 -19.94 -3.82 -2.72
CA ILE A 103 -18.61 -3.76 -3.32
C ILE A 103 -18.35 -2.32 -3.76
N THR A 104 -17.19 -1.79 -3.40
CA THR A 104 -16.68 -0.54 -3.98
C THR A 104 -15.52 -0.88 -4.91
N SER A 105 -15.48 -0.23 -6.07
CA SER A 105 -14.41 -0.41 -7.04
C SER A 105 -14.38 0.74 -8.03
N ARG A 106 -13.22 1.00 -8.65
CA ARG A 106 -13.12 1.85 -9.83
C ARG A 106 -13.88 1.23 -11.03
N PRO A 107 -14.39 2.06 -11.95
CA PRO A 107 -15.32 1.62 -12.99
C PRO A 107 -14.77 0.57 -13.96
N HIS A 108 -13.45 0.40 -14.07
CA HIS A 108 -12.83 -0.55 -15.00
C HIS A 108 -12.99 -2.03 -14.61
N LEU A 109 -13.26 -2.32 -13.33
CA LEU A 109 -13.46 -3.70 -12.86
C LEU A 109 -14.90 -4.18 -12.98
N LEU A 110 -15.86 -3.26 -13.07
CA LEU A 110 -17.28 -3.60 -13.02
C LEU A 110 -17.77 -3.91 -14.44
N PRO A 111 -18.50 -5.01 -14.64
CA PRO A 111 -19.04 -5.34 -15.96
C PRO A 111 -19.93 -4.19 -16.43
N PRO A 112 -19.75 -3.69 -17.67
CA PRO A 112 -20.60 -2.65 -18.21
C PRO A 112 -22.02 -3.17 -18.34
N ASP A 113 -22.94 -2.48 -17.68
CA ASP A 113 -24.39 -2.56 -17.86
C ASP A 113 -24.95 -3.99 -17.94
N SER A 114 -25.11 -4.58 -16.78
CA SER A 114 -25.82 -5.85 -16.67
C SER A 114 -27.32 -5.59 -16.59
N SER A 115 -28.06 -6.14 -17.54
CA SER A 115 -29.51 -6.35 -17.43
C SER A 115 -29.90 -7.37 -16.32
N ASP A 116 -28.94 -7.81 -15.52
CA ASP A 116 -29.11 -8.75 -14.43
C ASP A 116 -29.63 -8.02 -13.18
N THR A 117 -30.91 -8.24 -12.88
CA THR A 117 -31.63 -7.62 -11.76
C THR A 117 -31.14 -8.06 -10.38
N ARG A 118 -30.22 -9.03 -10.30
CA ARG A 118 -29.69 -9.54 -9.02
C ARG A 118 -28.75 -8.57 -8.30
N TYR A 119 -28.22 -7.57 -8.99
CA TYR A 119 -27.34 -6.56 -8.40
C TYR A 119 -27.75 -5.15 -8.80
N HIS A 120 -27.41 -4.21 -7.91
CA HIS A 120 -27.68 -2.80 -8.09
C HIS A 120 -26.35 -2.06 -8.22
N HIS A 121 -26.14 -1.42 -9.37
CA HIS A 121 -24.94 -0.66 -9.65
C HIS A 121 -25.22 0.83 -9.42
N ILE A 122 -24.41 1.47 -8.57
CA ILE A 122 -24.49 2.92 -8.31
C ILE A 122 -23.20 3.55 -8.80
N VAL A 123 -23.32 4.38 -9.83
CA VAL A 123 -22.21 5.15 -10.37
C VAL A 123 -22.11 6.48 -9.62
N LEU A 124 -21.08 6.62 -8.79
CA LEU A 124 -20.94 7.80 -7.94
C LEU A 124 -20.64 9.10 -8.71
N HIS A 125 -20.12 9.01 -9.94
CA HIS A 125 -19.88 10.20 -10.79
C HIS A 125 -21.14 10.73 -11.49
N ASP A 126 -22.25 9.98 -11.45
CA ASP A 126 -23.54 10.39 -12.02
C ASP A 126 -24.45 11.12 -11.00
N ILE A 127 -23.99 11.25 -9.76
CA ILE A 127 -24.71 11.99 -8.72
C ILE A 127 -24.80 13.47 -9.12
N GLU A 128 -25.98 14.08 -8.91
CA GLU A 128 -26.22 15.47 -9.27
C GLU A 128 -25.14 16.40 -8.68
N PRO A 129 -24.47 17.24 -9.50
CA PRO A 129 -23.39 18.11 -9.02
C PRO A 129 -23.80 19.04 -7.88
N ALA A 130 -25.09 19.43 -7.80
CA ALA A 130 -25.61 20.24 -6.71
C ALA A 130 -25.53 19.52 -5.35
N ILE A 131 -25.77 18.21 -5.31
CA ILE A 131 -25.66 17.40 -4.10
C ILE A 131 -24.19 17.28 -3.70
N VAL A 132 -23.32 16.92 -4.65
CA VAL A 132 -21.87 16.79 -4.42
C VAL A 132 -21.28 18.10 -3.88
N ASN A 133 -21.61 19.23 -4.50
CA ASN A 133 -21.13 20.55 -4.07
C ASN A 133 -21.65 20.93 -2.68
N ARG A 134 -22.90 20.60 -2.36
CA ARG A 134 -23.46 20.81 -1.02
C ARG A 134 -22.69 20.02 0.03
N ASP A 135 -22.37 18.75 -0.24
CA ASP A 135 -21.68 17.88 0.70
C ASP A 135 -20.20 18.27 0.84
N ILE A 136 -19.53 18.70 -0.23
CA ILE A 136 -18.17 19.26 -0.16
C ILE A 136 -18.15 20.55 0.67
N ARG A 137 -19.15 21.42 0.51
CA ARG A 137 -19.28 22.63 1.34
C ARG A 137 -19.39 22.26 2.82
N LEU A 138 -20.26 21.31 3.14
CA LEU A 138 -20.46 20.84 4.51
C LEU A 138 -19.16 20.20 5.05
N PHE A 139 -18.47 19.42 4.22
CA PHE A 139 -17.18 18.84 4.57
C PHE A 139 -16.17 19.90 4.95
N PHE A 140 -15.99 20.96 4.13
CA PHE A 140 -15.10 22.07 4.50
C PHE A 140 -15.50 22.71 5.83
N GLN A 141 -16.79 22.93 6.05
CA GLN A 141 -17.34 23.50 7.31
C GLN A 141 -16.98 22.68 8.55
N MET A 142 -16.89 21.37 8.40
CA MET A 142 -16.52 20.46 9.48
C MET A 142 -15.00 20.30 9.60
N ALA A 143 -14.29 20.22 8.48
CA ALA A 143 -12.87 19.88 8.43
C ALA A 143 -11.95 21.07 8.72
N VAL A 144 -12.31 22.27 8.29
CA VAL A 144 -11.51 23.49 8.55
C VAL A 144 -11.94 24.06 9.90
N ASN A 145 -11.04 24.03 10.89
CA ASN A 145 -11.38 24.41 12.26
C ASN A 145 -11.55 25.94 12.38
N PRO A 146 -12.78 26.47 12.51
CA PRO A 146 -13.02 27.92 12.50
C PRO A 146 -12.41 28.59 13.74
N ARG A 147 -12.35 27.86 14.86
CA ARG A 147 -11.88 28.36 16.17
C ARG A 147 -10.37 28.54 16.22
N ARG A 148 -9.61 27.86 15.35
CA ARG A 148 -8.14 27.96 15.32
C ARG A 148 -7.63 28.98 14.30
N HIS A 149 -8.37 29.23 13.23
CA HIS A 149 -7.82 29.86 12.03
C HIS A 149 -8.64 31.03 11.47
N GLY A 150 -9.89 31.21 11.93
CA GLY A 150 -10.88 32.06 11.25
C GLY A 150 -11.45 31.34 10.04
N TRP A 151 -12.77 31.35 9.90
CA TRP A 151 -13.45 30.75 8.75
C TRP A 151 -13.06 31.50 7.45
N PRO A 152 -12.83 30.82 6.30
CA PRO A 152 -12.69 31.54 5.04
C PRO A 152 -13.95 32.37 4.79
N ASP A 153 -13.80 33.57 4.22
CA ASP A 153 -14.97 34.34 3.80
C ASP A 153 -15.74 33.59 2.70
N ALA A 154 -16.98 34.00 2.46
CA ALA A 154 -17.85 33.33 1.51
C ALA A 154 -17.24 33.21 0.11
N SER A 155 -16.51 34.24 -0.36
CA SER A 155 -15.88 34.22 -1.69
C SER A 155 -14.71 33.23 -1.76
N SER A 156 -13.90 33.17 -0.71
CA SER A 156 -12.82 32.18 -0.59
C SER A 156 -13.39 30.75 -0.58
N LEU A 157 -14.51 30.52 0.12
CA LEU A 157 -15.17 29.21 0.15
C LEU A 157 -15.74 28.79 -1.21
N GLU A 158 -16.41 29.70 -1.92
CA GLU A 158 -16.89 29.42 -3.29
C GLU A 158 -15.73 29.04 -4.22
N LEU A 159 -14.60 29.74 -4.11
CA LEU A 159 -13.44 29.44 -4.96
C LEU A 159 -12.80 28.09 -4.59
N LEU A 160 -12.73 27.73 -3.31
CA LEU A 160 -12.30 26.39 -2.89
C LEU A 160 -13.24 25.30 -3.41
N MET A 161 -14.56 25.53 -3.39
CA MET A 161 -15.52 24.59 -3.96
C MET A 161 -15.36 24.44 -5.47
N HIS A 162 -15.16 25.56 -6.18
CA HIS A 162 -14.90 25.57 -7.61
C HIS A 162 -13.61 24.82 -7.99
N LYS A 163 -12.56 24.95 -7.18
CA LYS A 163 -11.30 24.21 -7.36
C LYS A 163 -11.41 22.73 -6.99
N ALA A 164 -12.19 22.38 -5.98
CA ALA A 164 -12.47 20.99 -5.63
C ALA A 164 -13.15 20.25 -6.79
N ASN A 165 -13.98 20.95 -7.58
CA ASN A 165 -14.62 20.44 -8.79
C ASN A 165 -15.29 19.06 -8.59
N GLY A 166 -16.00 18.89 -7.47
CA GLY A 166 -16.68 17.65 -7.11
C GLY A 166 -15.81 16.56 -6.45
N ILE A 167 -14.52 16.81 -6.21
CA ILE A 167 -13.59 15.81 -5.66
C ILE A 167 -13.45 15.95 -4.15
N PHE A 168 -13.97 14.96 -3.41
CA PHE A 168 -13.81 14.90 -1.96
C PHE A 168 -12.35 14.77 -1.51
N GLU A 169 -11.53 14.00 -2.23
CA GLU A 169 -10.11 13.87 -1.89
C GLU A 169 -9.38 15.22 -2.00
N TRP A 170 -9.75 16.06 -2.96
CA TRP A 170 -9.21 17.41 -3.07
C TRP A 170 -9.60 18.24 -1.85
N ALA A 171 -10.87 18.20 -1.44
CA ALA A 171 -11.35 18.92 -0.28
C ALA A 171 -10.68 18.43 1.02
N ALA A 172 -10.46 17.13 1.16
CA ALA A 172 -9.77 16.52 2.30
C ALA A 172 -8.31 16.95 2.36
N LEU A 173 -7.58 16.84 1.25
CA LEU A 173 -6.19 17.25 1.13
C LEU A 173 -6.01 18.76 1.38
N ALA A 174 -6.86 19.58 0.78
CA ALA A 174 -6.88 21.03 0.98
C ALA A 174 -7.13 21.37 2.45
N SER A 175 -8.11 20.71 3.09
CA SER A 175 -8.40 20.91 4.51
C SER A 175 -7.22 20.54 5.41
N ARG A 176 -6.53 19.42 5.14
CA ARG A 176 -5.31 19.04 5.87
C ARG A 176 -4.20 20.07 5.67
N PHE A 177 -4.02 20.58 4.46
CA PHE A 177 -3.03 21.61 4.16
C PHE A 177 -3.32 22.94 4.87
N LEU A 178 -4.59 23.35 4.93
CA LEU A 178 -5.02 24.53 5.69
C LEU A 178 -4.80 24.37 7.20
N ASN A 179 -4.97 23.16 7.72
CA ASN A 179 -4.82 22.84 9.15
C ASN A 179 -3.37 22.44 9.55
N LYS A 180 -2.38 22.56 8.65
CA LYS A 180 -0.98 22.08 8.84
C LYS A 180 -0.35 22.57 10.15
N SER A 181 -0.45 23.87 10.44
CA SER A 181 0.06 24.45 11.70
C SER A 181 -0.67 25.75 12.06
N LYS A 182 -0.48 26.23 13.30
CA LYS A 182 -1.01 27.53 13.71
C LYS A 182 -0.25 28.66 13.00
N GLY A 183 -0.96 29.65 12.49
CA GLY A 183 -0.37 30.85 11.87
C GLY A 183 -0.18 30.81 10.35
N VAL A 184 -0.14 29.63 9.72
CA VAL A 184 0.07 29.50 8.26
C VAL A 184 -1.21 29.50 7.44
N TYR A 185 -2.38 29.45 8.09
CA TYR A 185 -3.67 29.29 7.42
C TYR A 185 -3.93 30.32 6.31
N LYS A 186 -3.72 31.62 6.57
CA LYS A 186 -3.97 32.66 5.57
C LYS A 186 -3.07 32.51 4.35
N THR A 187 -1.80 32.19 4.58
CA THR A 187 -0.81 31.96 3.52
C THR A 187 -1.16 30.71 2.71
N ASN A 188 -1.55 29.62 3.37
CA ASN A 188 -1.95 28.38 2.69
C ASN A 188 -3.25 28.56 1.92
N LEU A 189 -4.22 29.30 2.48
CA LEU A 189 -5.45 29.66 1.79
C LEU A 189 -5.12 30.43 0.50
N GLN A 190 -4.28 31.47 0.58
CA GLN A 190 -3.86 32.22 -0.62
C GLN A 190 -3.19 31.33 -1.67
N LYS A 191 -2.33 30.39 -1.26
CA LYS A 191 -1.71 29.40 -2.16
C LYS A 191 -2.75 28.50 -2.83
N LEU A 192 -3.78 28.06 -2.10
CA LEU A 192 -4.86 27.25 -2.65
C LEU A 192 -5.76 28.03 -3.61
N LEU A 193 -6.07 29.29 -3.30
CA LEU A 193 -6.91 30.15 -4.14
C LEU A 193 -6.20 30.49 -5.46
N GLY A 194 -4.89 30.73 -5.41
CA GLY A 194 -4.06 30.96 -6.59
C GLY A 194 -4.61 32.06 -7.51
N ASP A 195 -4.53 31.82 -8.83
CA ASP A 195 -5.09 32.68 -9.88
C ASP A 195 -6.59 32.44 -10.16
N GLY A 196 -7.23 31.56 -9.38
CA GLY A 196 -8.63 31.17 -9.56
C GLY A 196 -8.92 30.19 -10.70
N VAL A 197 -7.90 29.71 -11.43
CA VAL A 197 -8.09 28.74 -12.52
C VAL A 197 -8.57 27.40 -11.95
N SER A 198 -9.60 26.82 -12.56
CA SER A 198 -10.05 25.46 -12.27
C SER A 198 -9.55 24.50 -13.34
N HIS A 199 -9.33 23.26 -12.93
CA HIS A 199 -8.80 22.22 -13.77
C HIS A 199 -9.76 21.02 -13.79
N PRO A 200 -9.67 20.17 -14.83
CA PRO A 200 -10.32 18.87 -14.80
C PRO A 200 -9.94 18.10 -13.53
N PRO A 201 -10.81 17.20 -13.02
CA PRO A 201 -10.64 16.61 -11.70
C PRO A 201 -9.24 16.04 -11.40
N GLN A 202 -8.71 15.22 -12.31
CA GLN A 202 -7.38 14.61 -12.18
C GLN A 202 -6.28 15.66 -12.06
N ARG A 203 -6.35 16.73 -12.87
CA ARG A 203 -5.38 17.83 -12.85
C ARG A 203 -5.50 18.70 -11.60
N ALA A 204 -6.71 18.90 -11.08
CA ALA A 204 -6.94 19.69 -9.87
C ALA A 204 -6.21 19.10 -8.65
N LEU A 205 -6.21 17.76 -8.52
CA LEU A 205 -5.43 17.05 -7.49
C LEU A 205 -3.93 17.17 -7.73
N SER A 206 -3.45 17.00 -8.96
CA SER A 206 -2.03 17.15 -9.30
C SER A 206 -1.49 18.54 -8.94
N VAL A 207 -2.25 19.59 -9.28
CA VAL A 207 -1.91 20.98 -8.94
C VAL A 207 -1.84 21.17 -7.43
N LEU A 208 -2.75 20.56 -6.66
CA LEU A 208 -2.73 20.64 -5.20
C LEU A 208 -1.52 19.92 -4.60
N TYR A 209 -1.15 18.73 -5.10
CA TYR A 209 0.07 18.05 -4.66
C TYR A 209 1.32 18.88 -4.95
N LEU A 210 1.44 19.43 -6.17
CA LEU A 210 2.55 20.32 -6.54
C LEU A 210 2.60 21.55 -5.63
N THR A 211 1.45 22.17 -5.33
CA THR A 211 1.38 23.33 -4.42
C THR A 211 1.92 23.00 -3.04
N ILE A 212 1.63 21.80 -2.51
CA ILE A 212 2.11 21.36 -1.19
C ILE A 212 3.61 21.05 -1.21
N LEU A 213 4.10 20.39 -2.27
CA LEU A 213 5.51 20.04 -2.40
C LEU A 213 6.37 21.30 -2.60
N ASP A 214 5.92 22.22 -3.45
CA ASP A 214 6.57 23.52 -3.68
C ASP A 214 6.55 24.41 -2.43
N ASP A 215 5.43 24.44 -1.69
CA ASP A 215 5.36 25.09 -0.37
C ASP A 215 6.44 24.58 0.57
N TYR A 216 6.58 23.26 0.65
CA TYR A 216 7.59 22.64 1.50
C TYR A 216 9.01 23.07 1.09
N VAL A 217 9.37 22.92 -0.19
CA VAL A 217 10.72 23.26 -0.67
C VAL A 217 11.04 24.73 -0.45
N LYS A 218 10.10 25.65 -0.70
CA LYS A 218 10.30 27.10 -0.52
C LYS A 218 10.32 27.56 0.94
N SER A 219 9.62 26.84 1.82
CA SER A 219 9.53 27.19 3.25
C SER A 219 10.79 26.89 4.03
N GLN A 220 11.65 26.04 3.49
CA GLN A 220 12.90 25.65 4.08
C GLN A 220 13.98 26.64 3.65
N GLU A 221 14.75 27.16 4.61
CA GLU A 221 15.86 28.09 4.37
C GLU A 221 17.08 27.37 3.77
N TRP A 222 16.88 26.70 2.64
CA TRP A 222 17.96 26.05 1.91
C TRP A 222 18.93 27.09 1.35
N GLU A 223 20.23 26.82 1.44
CA GLU A 223 21.23 27.58 0.68
C GLU A 223 20.92 27.49 -0.84
N PRO A 224 21.32 28.47 -1.66
CA PRO A 224 20.95 28.55 -3.08
C PRO A 224 21.27 27.29 -3.91
N ASP A 225 22.37 26.59 -3.60
CA ASP A 225 22.75 25.32 -4.26
C ASP A 225 22.01 24.10 -3.70
N SER A 226 21.29 24.25 -2.58
CA SER A 226 20.63 23.17 -1.83
C SER A 226 19.19 22.88 -2.29
N HIS A 227 18.60 23.70 -3.17
CA HIS A 227 17.27 23.45 -3.73
C HIS A 227 17.23 22.16 -4.58
N PHE A 228 18.20 21.99 -5.48
CA PHE A 228 18.30 20.77 -6.32
C PHE A 228 18.56 19.53 -5.45
N THR A 229 19.41 19.68 -4.43
CA THR A 229 19.71 18.63 -3.44
C THR A 229 18.45 18.21 -2.68
N CYS A 230 17.65 19.15 -2.17
CA CYS A 230 16.38 18.88 -1.49
C CYS A 230 15.39 18.14 -2.40
N CYS A 231 15.20 18.59 -3.63
CA CYS A 231 14.29 17.96 -4.58
C CYS A 231 14.75 16.54 -4.97
N GLY A 232 16.07 16.33 -5.09
CA GLY A 232 16.66 15.01 -5.26
C GLY A 232 16.34 14.07 -4.09
N ILE A 233 16.45 14.56 -2.85
CA ILE A 233 16.16 13.82 -1.62
C ILE A 233 14.66 13.50 -1.51
N LEU A 234 13.80 14.48 -1.75
CA LEU A 234 12.36 14.29 -1.80
C LEU A 234 11.98 13.20 -2.81
N ARG A 235 12.50 13.26 -4.04
CA ARG A 235 12.26 12.23 -5.06
C ARG A 235 12.78 10.86 -4.62
N ARG A 236 13.95 10.79 -3.98
CA ARG A 236 14.51 9.53 -3.47
C ARG A 236 13.60 8.90 -2.42
N TYR A 237 13.21 9.65 -1.38
CA TYR A 237 12.42 9.11 -0.27
C TYR A 237 10.95 8.94 -0.61
N LEU A 238 10.30 9.96 -1.19
CA LEU A 238 8.91 9.82 -1.64
C LEU A 238 8.80 8.75 -2.73
N GLY A 239 9.73 8.74 -3.68
CA GLY A 239 9.80 7.73 -4.73
C GLY A 239 9.93 6.33 -4.15
N SER A 240 10.85 6.13 -3.20
CA SER A 240 11.01 4.84 -2.51
C SER A 240 9.74 4.44 -1.76
N LEU A 241 9.12 5.36 -1.02
CA LEU A 241 7.90 5.13 -0.24
C LEU A 241 6.73 4.71 -1.13
N VAL A 242 6.55 5.40 -2.26
CA VAL A 242 5.47 5.10 -3.21
C VAL A 242 5.74 3.86 -4.05
N VAL A 243 6.91 3.21 -3.99
CA VAL A 243 7.15 1.95 -4.70
C VAL A 243 7.31 0.74 -3.77
N LEU A 244 7.27 0.93 -2.44
CA LEU A 244 7.27 -0.18 -1.51
C LEU A 244 6.07 -1.11 -1.77
N PHE A 245 6.32 -2.42 -1.73
CA PHE A 245 5.25 -3.43 -1.76
C PHE A 245 4.49 -3.53 -0.44
N ASP A 246 5.22 -3.40 0.67
CA ASP A 246 4.71 -3.31 2.04
C ASP A 246 5.25 -2.06 2.72
N GLN A 247 4.37 -1.26 3.33
CA GLN A 247 4.80 -0.09 4.08
C GLN A 247 5.64 -0.49 5.31
N LEU A 248 6.63 0.35 5.61
CA LEU A 248 7.59 0.19 6.71
C LEU A 248 7.37 1.26 7.78
N SER A 249 7.86 0.99 8.99
CA SER A 249 8.00 2.04 10.01
C SER A 249 9.09 3.03 9.60
N PRO A 250 9.10 4.26 10.17
CA PRO A 250 10.17 5.24 9.96
C PRO A 250 11.58 4.65 10.02
N ARG A 251 11.92 3.97 11.11
CA ARG A 251 13.25 3.36 11.30
C ARG A 251 13.60 2.34 10.23
N SER A 252 12.69 1.40 9.98
CA SER A 252 12.92 0.35 9.00
C SER A 252 13.06 0.93 7.59
N PHE A 253 12.29 1.98 7.28
CA PHE A 253 12.39 2.70 6.02
C PHE A 253 13.74 3.40 5.86
N TYR A 254 14.24 4.11 6.88
CA TYR A 254 15.54 4.79 6.82
C TYR A 254 16.71 3.83 6.74
N LYS A 255 16.65 2.70 7.46
CA LYS A 255 17.69 1.66 7.35
C LYS A 255 17.72 1.02 5.97
N LEU A 256 16.57 0.94 5.30
CA LEU A 256 16.47 0.36 3.97
C LEU A 256 16.95 1.34 2.90
N ILE A 257 16.54 2.61 2.98
CA ILE A 257 16.90 3.62 1.99
C ILE A 257 18.22 4.27 2.40
N ALA A 258 19.32 3.79 1.82
CA ALA A 258 20.67 4.31 2.06
C ALA A 258 20.70 5.84 1.96
N SER A 259 21.27 6.52 2.96
CA SER A 259 21.65 7.93 2.87
C SER A 259 23.11 8.01 2.44
N ASP A 260 23.38 8.67 1.32
CA ASP A 260 24.76 9.05 0.96
C ASP A 260 25.16 10.37 1.65
N THR A 261 24.25 10.96 2.44
CA THR A 261 24.37 12.27 3.06
C THR A 261 23.96 12.17 4.53
N ASP A 262 24.95 12.15 5.43
CA ASP A 262 24.75 12.04 6.89
C ASP A 262 24.12 13.31 7.53
N ASP A 263 23.98 14.40 6.77
CA ASP A 263 23.63 15.72 7.32
C ASP A 263 22.15 16.12 7.22
N ILE A 264 21.27 15.31 6.62
CA ILE A 264 19.88 15.71 6.34
C ILE A 264 18.88 14.85 7.12
N ASP A 265 18.08 15.52 7.95
CA ASP A 265 17.03 14.90 8.73
C ASP A 265 15.79 14.58 7.87
N VAL A 266 15.78 13.38 7.29
CA VAL A 266 14.66 12.85 6.50
C VAL A 266 13.37 12.77 7.32
N HIS A 267 13.47 12.62 8.64
CA HIS A 267 12.31 12.67 9.53
C HIS A 267 11.65 14.04 9.47
N ASP A 268 12.42 15.12 9.50
CA ASP A 268 11.86 16.46 9.34
C ASP A 268 11.20 16.62 7.95
N ILE A 269 11.81 16.09 6.89
CA ILE A 269 11.24 16.15 5.53
C ILE A 269 9.86 15.50 5.46
N LEU A 270 9.78 14.21 5.83
CA LEU A 270 8.54 13.45 5.70
C LEU A 270 7.49 13.88 6.72
N SER A 271 7.91 14.25 7.94
CA SER A 271 7.00 14.74 8.97
C SER A 271 6.43 16.13 8.65
N ASN A 272 7.04 16.92 7.76
CA ASN A 272 6.47 18.20 7.32
C ASN A 272 5.42 18.04 6.19
N LEU A 273 5.28 16.84 5.62
CA LEU A 273 4.29 16.49 4.58
C LEU A 273 3.02 15.82 5.16
N LYS A 274 2.61 16.19 6.38
CA LYS A 274 1.46 15.57 7.09
C LYS A 274 0.12 15.64 6.36
N SER A 275 -0.02 16.56 5.40
CA SER A 275 -1.23 16.64 4.56
C SER A 275 -1.34 15.46 3.59
N ILE A 276 -0.21 14.84 3.22
CA ILE A 276 -0.10 13.76 2.24
C ILE A 276 0.23 12.43 2.92
N ILE A 277 1.02 12.46 4.00
CA ILE A 277 1.56 11.27 4.66
C ILE A 277 1.19 11.27 6.13
N ASP A 278 0.67 10.14 6.62
CA ASP A 278 0.66 9.82 8.04
C ASP A 278 2.03 9.29 8.43
N PHE A 279 2.73 10.09 9.22
CA PHE A 279 4.05 9.78 9.72
C PHE A 279 3.98 9.48 11.22
N PRO A 280 4.07 8.19 11.64
CA PRO A 280 3.99 7.83 13.05
C PRO A 280 5.25 8.26 13.81
N ASN A 281 5.15 8.29 15.15
CA ASN A 281 6.31 8.56 15.99
C ASN A 281 7.41 7.51 15.80
N ASP A 282 8.65 7.98 15.84
CA ASP A 282 9.84 7.18 15.62
C ASP A 282 10.34 6.53 16.93
N GLU A 283 9.48 5.74 17.58
CA GLU A 283 9.83 5.00 18.81
C GLU A 283 10.39 3.61 18.50
N GLU A 284 11.31 3.12 19.33
CA GLU A 284 12.14 1.92 19.05
C GLU A 284 11.36 0.62 18.86
N ASN A 285 10.18 0.53 19.44
CA ASN A 285 9.29 -0.62 19.33
C ASN A 285 8.00 -0.30 18.58
N SER A 286 7.93 0.83 17.89
CA SER A 286 6.75 1.20 17.11
C SER A 286 6.63 0.30 15.88
N ILE A 287 5.50 -0.40 15.79
CA ILE A 287 5.10 -1.18 14.62
C ILE A 287 4.28 -0.35 13.62
N ASP A 288 4.02 0.92 13.94
CA ASP A 288 3.24 1.79 13.08
C ASP A 288 4.03 2.12 11.81
N LYS A 289 3.33 1.98 10.69
CA LYS A 289 3.88 2.13 9.35
C LYS A 289 3.61 3.52 8.82
N ILE A 290 4.53 4.05 8.02
CA ILE A 290 4.28 5.24 7.21
C ILE A 290 3.12 4.93 6.26
N ARG A 291 2.12 5.81 6.19
CA ARG A 291 0.97 5.63 5.29
C ARG A 291 0.79 6.86 4.43
N ILE A 292 0.56 6.63 3.15
CA ILE A 292 0.10 7.68 2.24
C ILE A 292 -1.41 7.77 2.41
N HIS A 293 -1.94 8.98 2.60
CA HIS A 293 -3.37 9.19 2.86
C HIS A 293 -4.28 8.65 1.77
N HIS A 294 -3.85 8.75 0.51
CA HIS A 294 -4.63 8.33 -0.63
C HIS A 294 -3.75 7.84 -1.79
N SER A 295 -4.22 6.80 -2.50
CA SER A 295 -3.48 6.16 -3.60
C SER A 295 -3.21 7.10 -4.77
N THR A 296 -4.02 8.14 -4.97
CA THR A 296 -3.82 9.15 -6.02
C THR A 296 -2.49 9.89 -5.90
N PHE A 297 -1.90 9.99 -4.71
CA PHE A 297 -0.58 10.60 -4.58
C PHE A 297 0.52 9.71 -5.19
N ARG A 298 0.42 8.39 -4.99
CA ARG A 298 1.31 7.41 -5.63
C ARG A 298 1.15 7.47 -7.15
N GLU A 299 -0.07 7.53 -7.65
CA GLU A 299 -0.35 7.66 -9.09
C GLU A 299 0.21 8.97 -9.64
N PHE A 300 -0.01 10.08 -8.96
CA PHE A 300 0.53 11.39 -9.31
C PHE A 300 2.06 11.36 -9.45
N LEU A 301 2.80 10.87 -8.45
CA LEU A 301 4.27 10.91 -8.48
C LEU A 301 4.89 10.04 -9.58
N LEU A 302 4.25 8.93 -9.94
CA LEU A 302 4.78 7.94 -10.88
C LEU A 302 4.33 8.16 -12.33
N ASP A 303 3.34 9.02 -12.56
CA ASP A 303 2.78 9.31 -13.88
C ASP A 303 3.24 10.68 -14.38
N ARG A 304 3.96 10.71 -15.50
CA ARG A 304 4.50 11.94 -16.10
C ARG A 304 3.41 12.84 -16.68
N GLU A 305 2.26 12.29 -17.02
CA GLU A 305 1.12 13.09 -17.46
C GLU A 305 0.50 13.85 -16.28
N LEU A 306 0.48 13.24 -15.08
CA LEU A 306 -0.07 13.84 -13.86
C LEU A 306 0.94 14.79 -13.18
N CYS A 307 2.17 14.33 -12.95
CA CYS A 307 3.26 15.14 -12.40
C CYS A 307 4.12 15.71 -13.53
N THR A 308 3.73 16.89 -14.00
CA THR A 308 4.41 17.59 -15.11
C THR A 308 5.66 18.36 -14.67
N ASP A 309 5.92 18.45 -13.37
CA ASP A 309 7.11 19.11 -12.84
C ASP A 309 8.22 18.08 -12.62
N ASP A 310 9.27 18.18 -13.44
CA ASP A 310 10.42 17.28 -13.42
C ASP A 310 11.19 17.32 -12.08
N THR A 311 10.98 18.37 -11.30
CA THR A 311 11.51 18.52 -9.94
C THR A 311 10.95 17.45 -9.00
N PHE A 312 9.69 17.07 -9.18
CA PHE A 312 8.96 16.16 -8.29
C PHE A 312 8.60 14.82 -8.94
N TYR A 313 8.57 14.74 -10.27
CA TYR A 313 8.32 13.50 -10.98
C TYR A 313 9.31 12.40 -10.57
N VAL A 314 8.77 11.20 -10.33
CA VAL A 314 9.55 10.01 -9.96
C VAL A 314 9.44 8.99 -11.07
N ASP A 315 10.58 8.65 -11.68
CA ASP A 315 10.66 7.49 -12.56
C ASP A 315 10.50 6.19 -11.74
N LYS A 316 9.47 5.41 -12.08
CA LYS A 316 9.11 4.17 -11.35
C LYS A 316 10.27 3.18 -11.30
N ARG A 317 10.99 2.98 -12.42
CA ARG A 317 12.09 2.00 -12.50
C ARG A 317 13.28 2.46 -11.66
N ALA A 318 13.63 3.74 -11.72
CA ALA A 318 14.68 4.34 -10.92
C ALA A 318 14.36 4.25 -9.41
N ALA A 319 13.12 4.53 -9.01
CA ALA A 319 12.70 4.37 -7.61
C ALA A 319 12.82 2.91 -7.14
N HIS A 320 12.35 1.93 -7.93
CA HIS A 320 12.56 0.52 -7.59
C HIS A 320 14.03 0.14 -7.52
N LYS A 321 14.89 0.70 -8.37
CA LYS A 321 16.35 0.49 -8.32
C LYS A 321 16.97 1.03 -7.03
N VAL A 322 16.50 2.18 -6.53
CA VAL A 322 16.94 2.72 -5.23
C VAL A 322 16.60 1.76 -4.10
N VAL A 323 15.35 1.28 -4.04
CA VAL A 323 14.93 0.32 -2.99
C VAL A 323 15.67 -1.00 -3.13
N LEU A 324 15.87 -1.52 -4.35
CA LEU A 324 16.65 -2.73 -4.62
C LEU A 324 18.05 -2.62 -4.03
N ASN A 325 18.78 -1.54 -4.33
CA ASN A 325 20.13 -1.34 -3.82
C ASN A 325 20.15 -1.31 -2.28
N GLY A 326 19.18 -0.60 -1.69
CA GLY A 326 18.96 -0.61 -0.25
C GLY A 326 18.76 -2.01 0.34
N CYS A 327 17.90 -2.82 -0.27
CA CYS A 327 17.70 -4.22 0.11
C CYS A 327 19.02 -5.00 0.03
N LEU A 328 19.73 -4.93 -1.09
CA LEU A 328 20.95 -5.71 -1.32
C LEU A 328 22.06 -5.34 -0.34
N ASP A 329 22.27 -4.05 -0.09
CA ASP A 329 23.28 -3.56 0.85
C ASP A 329 22.94 -3.96 2.29
N LEU A 330 21.67 -3.87 2.68
CA LEU A 330 21.21 -4.32 3.99
C LEU A 330 21.44 -5.82 4.17
N LEU A 331 21.05 -6.64 3.19
CA LEU A 331 21.21 -8.09 3.25
C LEU A 331 22.68 -8.51 3.32
N LEU A 332 23.56 -7.90 2.54
CA LEU A 332 24.99 -8.20 2.59
C LEU A 332 25.65 -7.83 3.92
N LYS A 333 25.16 -6.80 4.61
CA LYS A 333 25.66 -6.40 5.94
C LYS A 333 25.11 -7.27 7.07
N THR A 334 23.96 -7.92 6.88
CA THR A 334 23.20 -8.55 7.97
C THR A 334 23.15 -10.07 7.88
N LEU A 335 23.05 -10.66 6.68
CA LEU A 335 22.91 -12.09 6.50
C LEU A 335 24.19 -12.82 6.92
N LYS A 336 24.04 -13.78 7.82
CA LYS A 336 25.10 -14.64 8.33
C LYS A 336 24.52 -15.98 8.74
N ARG A 337 25.37 -16.99 8.85
CA ARG A 337 24.98 -18.31 9.35
C ARG A 337 24.35 -18.20 10.74
N GLY A 338 23.27 -18.94 10.97
CA GLY A 338 22.61 -18.99 12.28
C GLY A 338 21.94 -17.67 12.66
N ILE A 339 21.58 -16.83 11.68
CA ILE A 339 20.83 -15.59 11.92
C ILE A 339 19.47 -15.87 12.60
N CYS A 340 18.88 -17.04 12.35
CA CYS A 340 17.69 -17.52 13.03
C CYS A 340 17.97 -18.19 14.39
N GLN A 341 19.23 -18.22 14.86
CA GLN A 341 19.65 -18.91 16.09
C GLN A 341 19.25 -20.40 16.12
N SER A 342 19.40 -21.09 14.99
CA SER A 342 19.06 -22.50 14.75
C SER A 342 20.22 -23.47 15.06
N ASP A 343 21.10 -23.13 16.00
CA ASP A 343 22.28 -23.97 16.32
C ASP A 343 22.00 -25.08 17.37
N ASP A 344 20.73 -25.36 17.69
CA ASP A 344 20.38 -26.52 18.53
C ASP A 344 19.82 -27.69 17.69
N PRO A 345 20.61 -28.74 17.40
CA PRO A 345 20.17 -29.91 16.63
C PRO A 345 19.11 -30.77 17.34
N SER A 346 18.71 -30.41 18.57
CA SER A 346 17.65 -31.06 19.35
C SER A 346 16.25 -30.46 19.11
N PHE A 347 16.15 -29.40 18.32
CA PHE A 347 14.96 -28.54 18.31
C PHE A 347 13.87 -29.03 17.35
N ASP A 348 12.76 -29.53 17.90
CA ASP A 348 11.58 -29.93 17.13
C ASP A 348 10.79 -28.70 16.66
N HIS A 349 10.85 -28.41 15.36
CA HIS A 349 10.17 -27.30 14.71
C HIS A 349 8.63 -27.36 14.83
N ALA A 350 8.05 -28.52 15.17
CA ALA A 350 6.60 -28.69 15.23
C ALA A 350 5.94 -28.12 16.50
N THR A 351 6.71 -27.86 17.57
CA THR A 351 6.13 -27.50 18.89
C THR A 351 6.70 -26.22 19.52
N ALA A 352 7.56 -25.48 18.84
CA ALA A 352 8.22 -24.32 19.45
C ALA A 352 7.31 -23.08 19.55
N PRO A 353 7.22 -22.44 20.74
CA PRO A 353 6.60 -21.13 20.86
C PRO A 353 7.39 -20.10 20.07
N SER A 354 6.66 -19.23 19.36
CA SER A 354 7.10 -18.16 18.47
C SER A 354 8.26 -17.27 18.97
N TYR A 355 9.53 -17.70 18.86
CA TYR A 355 10.73 -16.85 18.85
C TYR A 355 11.80 -17.53 17.97
N PRO A 356 12.36 -16.80 16.97
CA PRO A 356 13.41 -15.83 17.21
C PRO A 356 13.22 -14.53 16.37
N ARG A 357 12.26 -13.66 16.76
CA ARG A 357 11.91 -12.46 15.98
C ARG A 357 12.83 -11.25 16.17
N GLN A 358 13.69 -11.24 17.21
CA GLN A 358 14.53 -10.06 17.49
C GLN A 358 15.69 -9.88 16.51
N ALA A 359 16.23 -10.97 15.96
CA ALA A 359 17.34 -10.89 15.01
C ALA A 359 16.89 -10.49 13.59
N ILE A 360 15.68 -10.91 13.19
CA ILE A 360 15.12 -10.61 11.86
C ILE A 360 14.22 -9.37 11.97
N THR A 361 14.83 -8.20 11.94
CA THR A 361 14.12 -6.91 12.03
C THR A 361 13.21 -6.69 10.82
N PRO A 362 12.18 -5.82 10.90
CA PRO A 362 11.21 -5.64 9.82
C PRO A 362 11.83 -5.23 8.47
N GLU A 363 12.90 -4.43 8.49
CA GLU A 363 13.66 -4.06 7.29
C GLU A 363 14.37 -5.26 6.64
N ILE A 364 14.86 -6.22 7.43
CA ILE A 364 15.47 -7.47 6.91
C ILE A 364 14.38 -8.36 6.32
N GLN A 365 13.24 -8.51 7.02
CA GLN A 365 12.10 -9.28 6.51
C GLN A 365 11.66 -8.74 5.14
N TYR A 366 11.51 -7.42 5.04
CA TYR A 366 11.17 -6.75 3.80
C TYR A 366 12.19 -7.03 2.71
N ALA A 367 13.47 -6.80 2.98
CA ALA A 367 14.53 -6.97 2.00
C ALA A 367 14.58 -8.43 1.49
N CYS A 368 14.51 -9.42 2.37
CA CYS A 368 14.47 -10.84 2.01
C CYS A 368 13.29 -11.20 1.12
N LEU A 369 12.10 -10.62 1.36
CA LEU A 369 10.90 -10.91 0.60
C LEU A 369 10.84 -10.21 -0.77
N ASN A 370 11.37 -8.98 -0.85
CA ASN A 370 11.01 -8.05 -1.92
C ASN A 370 12.14 -7.67 -2.87
N TRP A 371 13.41 -8.02 -2.57
CA TRP A 371 14.53 -7.61 -3.44
C TRP A 371 14.39 -8.13 -4.88
N VAL A 372 13.94 -9.37 -5.08
CA VAL A 372 13.73 -9.94 -6.43
C VAL A 372 12.59 -9.23 -7.16
N ALA A 373 11.50 -8.91 -6.47
CA ALA A 373 10.39 -8.17 -7.06
C ALA A 373 10.82 -6.76 -7.49
N HIS A 374 11.66 -6.07 -6.71
CA HIS A 374 12.24 -4.79 -7.10
C HIS A 374 13.21 -4.90 -8.28
N LEU A 375 13.98 -5.99 -8.38
CA LEU A 375 14.82 -6.27 -9.54
C LEU A 375 14.01 -6.38 -10.84
N ILE A 376 12.88 -7.08 -10.78
CA ILE A 376 11.96 -7.21 -11.92
C ILE A 376 11.37 -5.85 -12.29
N GLU A 377 10.82 -5.13 -11.31
CA GLU A 377 10.14 -3.85 -11.56
C GLU A 377 11.09 -2.74 -12.05
N CYS A 378 12.36 -2.76 -11.64
CA CYS A 378 13.36 -1.83 -12.18
C CYS A 378 13.87 -2.23 -13.57
N GLY A 379 13.47 -3.40 -14.09
CA GLY A 379 13.95 -3.96 -15.35
C GLY A 379 15.43 -4.32 -15.32
N GLY A 380 15.97 -4.66 -14.15
CA GLY A 380 17.39 -4.98 -13.99
C GLY A 380 17.71 -6.42 -14.40
N THR A 381 18.97 -6.65 -14.77
CA THR A 381 19.49 -7.99 -15.09
C THR A 381 20.54 -8.45 -14.07
N PHE A 382 20.82 -9.76 -14.06
CA PHE A 382 21.82 -10.36 -13.16
C PHE A 382 23.22 -9.76 -13.29
N TYR A 383 23.62 -9.42 -14.53
CA TYR A 383 25.00 -9.09 -14.86
C TYR A 383 25.33 -7.61 -14.65
N GLU A 384 24.31 -6.76 -14.56
CA GLU A 384 24.48 -5.32 -14.35
C GLU A 384 24.79 -4.97 -12.90
N ASN A 385 24.69 -5.93 -11.97
CA ASN A 385 24.84 -5.64 -10.55
C ASN A 385 25.70 -6.70 -9.82
N ALA A 386 26.99 -6.38 -9.65
CA ALA A 386 27.95 -7.21 -8.91
C ALA A 386 27.48 -7.53 -7.47
N THR A 387 26.64 -6.68 -6.89
CA THR A 387 26.07 -6.87 -5.55
C THR A 387 25.12 -8.07 -5.50
N ILE A 388 24.34 -8.31 -6.57
CA ILE A 388 23.44 -9.47 -6.68
C ILE A 388 24.26 -10.76 -6.75
N SER A 389 25.30 -10.80 -7.60
CA SER A 389 26.19 -11.96 -7.69
C SER A 389 26.84 -12.26 -6.35
N ARG A 390 27.32 -11.23 -5.64
CA ARG A 390 27.91 -11.37 -4.30
C ARG A 390 26.91 -11.92 -3.28
N LEU A 391 25.67 -11.43 -3.30
CA LEU A 391 24.61 -11.91 -2.40
C LEU A 391 24.32 -13.39 -2.65
N LEU A 392 24.15 -13.80 -3.92
CA LEU A 392 23.79 -15.17 -4.26
C LEU A 392 24.93 -16.17 -4.03
N LEU A 393 26.18 -15.78 -4.34
CA LEU A 393 27.34 -16.65 -4.15
C LEU A 393 27.69 -16.86 -2.67
N ASN A 394 27.54 -15.82 -1.84
CA ASN A 394 28.01 -15.87 -0.45
C ASN A 394 26.88 -16.04 0.59
N HIS A 395 25.64 -15.66 0.26
CA HIS A 395 24.54 -15.58 1.22
C HIS A 395 23.21 -16.17 0.73
N SER A 396 23.16 -16.92 -0.38
CA SER A 396 21.91 -17.55 -0.84
C SER A 396 21.29 -18.49 0.20
N LEU A 397 22.10 -19.34 0.83
CA LEU A 397 21.61 -20.23 1.90
C LEU A 397 21.15 -19.45 3.13
N HIS A 398 21.87 -18.39 3.53
CA HIS A 398 21.45 -17.53 4.64
C HIS A 398 20.13 -16.80 4.34
N TRP A 399 19.93 -16.38 3.10
CA TRP A 399 18.68 -15.76 2.65
C TRP A 399 17.50 -16.75 2.69
N LEU A 400 17.71 -17.97 2.17
CA LEU A 400 16.69 -19.03 2.21
C LEU A 400 16.39 -19.50 3.64
N GLU A 401 17.39 -19.55 4.51
CA GLU A 401 17.23 -19.82 5.94
C GLU A 401 16.25 -18.80 6.55
N VAL A 402 16.48 -17.50 6.35
CA VAL A 402 15.60 -16.43 6.85
C VAL A 402 14.16 -16.58 6.34
N LEU A 403 13.98 -16.85 5.03
CA LEU A 403 12.65 -17.08 4.45
C LEU A 403 11.96 -18.31 5.08
N GLY A 404 12.71 -19.39 5.31
CA GLY A 404 12.23 -20.59 5.99
C GLY A 404 11.80 -20.32 7.43
N CYS A 405 12.60 -19.56 8.19
CA CYS A 405 12.27 -19.16 9.56
C CYS A 405 11.01 -18.29 9.65
N MET A 406 10.72 -17.51 8.60
CA MET A 406 9.49 -16.73 8.50
C MET A 406 8.29 -17.55 8.01
N GLY A 407 8.48 -18.82 7.62
CA GLY A 407 7.45 -19.66 7.03
C GLY A 407 7.03 -19.22 5.63
N ARG A 408 7.94 -18.59 4.86
CA ARG A 408 7.67 -17.96 3.55
C ARG A 408 8.24 -18.78 2.39
N SER A 409 8.00 -20.09 2.43
CA SER A 409 8.57 -21.04 1.46
C SER A 409 8.01 -20.85 0.05
N VAL A 410 6.72 -20.48 -0.08
CA VAL A 410 6.09 -20.22 -1.39
C VAL A 410 6.72 -19.00 -2.04
N GLU A 411 6.95 -17.92 -1.28
CA GLU A 411 7.61 -16.72 -1.75
C GLU A 411 9.07 -16.98 -2.11
N ALA A 412 9.76 -17.83 -1.35
CA ALA A 412 11.11 -18.28 -1.67
C ALA A 412 11.18 -18.98 -3.03
N LEU A 413 10.26 -19.92 -3.28
CA LEU A 413 10.17 -20.64 -4.56
C LEU A 413 9.88 -19.69 -5.72
N ASN A 414 8.88 -18.81 -5.58
CA ASN A 414 8.55 -17.82 -6.60
C ASN A 414 9.74 -16.88 -6.90
N ALA A 415 10.48 -16.46 -5.87
CA ALA A 415 11.67 -15.65 -6.04
C ALA A 415 12.77 -16.40 -6.81
N LEU A 416 13.01 -17.68 -6.51
CA LEU A 416 13.98 -18.52 -7.22
C LEU A 416 13.58 -18.77 -8.68
N GLU A 417 12.29 -19.01 -8.96
CA GLU A 417 11.78 -19.18 -10.33
C GLU A 417 11.93 -17.91 -11.17
N ASN A 418 11.62 -16.75 -10.58
CA ASN A 418 11.83 -15.45 -11.21
C ASN A 418 13.31 -15.20 -11.51
N LEU A 419 14.20 -15.51 -10.55
CA LEU A 419 15.64 -15.46 -10.74
C LEU A 419 16.10 -16.42 -11.85
N SER A 420 15.62 -17.65 -11.89
CA SER A 420 15.96 -18.60 -12.96
C SER A 420 15.52 -18.07 -14.34
N SER A 421 14.33 -17.50 -14.42
CA SER A 421 13.78 -16.94 -15.66
C SER A 421 14.58 -15.75 -16.17
N LEU A 422 14.95 -14.82 -15.26
CA LEU A 422 15.81 -13.68 -15.57
C LEU A 422 17.22 -14.12 -16.03
N ALA A 423 17.78 -15.20 -15.46
CA ALA A 423 19.08 -15.73 -15.87
C ALA A 423 19.03 -16.34 -17.28
N LYS A 424 17.93 -17.05 -17.62
CA LYS A 424 17.72 -17.67 -18.94
C LYS A 424 17.45 -16.66 -20.06
N ALA A 425 16.83 -15.52 -19.73
CA ALA A 425 16.50 -14.48 -20.71
C ALA A 425 17.74 -13.73 -21.26
N CYS A 426 18.92 -13.90 -20.66
CA CYS A 426 20.16 -13.27 -21.11
C CYS A 426 21.02 -14.22 -21.98
N PRO A 427 21.41 -13.81 -23.21
CA PRO A 427 22.22 -14.65 -24.12
C PRO A 427 23.69 -14.81 -23.71
N CYS A 428 24.14 -14.19 -22.62
CA CYS A 428 25.53 -14.23 -22.15
C CYS A 428 25.69 -15.28 -21.02
N ALA A 429 26.09 -16.50 -21.42
CA ALA A 429 26.57 -17.63 -20.60
C ALA A 429 25.60 -18.25 -19.57
N PRO A 430 25.54 -19.60 -19.47
CA PRO A 430 24.71 -20.28 -18.49
C PRO A 430 25.35 -20.19 -17.09
N LEU A 431 24.75 -19.42 -16.20
CA LEU A 431 24.92 -19.61 -14.76
C LEU A 431 24.28 -20.96 -14.40
N LYS A 432 25.11 -21.98 -14.15
CA LYS A 432 24.68 -23.14 -13.36
C LYS A 432 24.48 -22.67 -11.93
N ILE A 433 23.23 -22.33 -11.61
CA ILE A 433 22.80 -22.25 -10.23
C ILE A 433 22.49 -23.69 -9.82
N ASP A 434 23.51 -24.41 -9.37
CA ASP A 434 23.34 -25.76 -8.83
C ASP A 434 22.72 -25.63 -7.43
N PHE A 435 21.39 -25.58 -7.35
CA PHE A 435 20.65 -25.89 -6.13
C PHE A 435 20.27 -27.37 -6.20
N LEU A 436 21.17 -28.25 -5.78
CA LEU A 436 20.91 -29.59 -5.25
C LEU A 436 22.15 -30.10 -4.51
#